data_AF-A0A673G778-F1
#
_entry.id   AF-A0A673G778-F1
#
_cell.length_a   1.000
_cell.length_b   1.000
_cell.length_c   1.000
_cell.angle_alpha   90.00
_cell.angle_beta   90.00
_cell.angle_gamma   90.00
#
_symmetry.space_group_name_H-M   'P 1'
#
loop_
_entity.id
_entity.type
_entity.pdbx_description
1 polymer ?
#
loop_
_entity_poly.entity_id
_entity_poly.type
_entity_poly.pdbx_seq_one_letter_code
_entity_poly.pdbx_strand_id
1 'polypeptide(L)'
;MDKKLDLSRLTEEEAKHVWEVIQRDFDLRKKEEERLGEIKSKIEKEETKKELLGSQSNLTDSHCIRCLQPFKFLVNSKRQCMDCKLYTCKTCSRYNKKEHGWVCDPCRIRSLMQNKPWHDD
;
A
#
# COMPACT_ATOMS: atom_id res chain seq x y z
N MET A 1 -25.74 -21.17 -10.48
CA MET A 1 -25.75 -22.65 -10.56
C MET A 1 -24.33 -23.10 -10.33
N ASP A 2 -24.01 -23.53 -9.12
CA ASP A 2 -22.71 -24.15 -8.84
C ASP A 2 -22.62 -25.48 -9.59
N LYS A 3 -21.81 -25.50 -10.65
CA LYS A 3 -21.45 -26.75 -11.32
C LYS A 3 -20.47 -27.47 -10.41
N LYS A 4 -20.93 -28.54 -9.78
CA LYS A 4 -20.07 -29.43 -8.99
C LYS A 4 -19.01 -30.03 -9.91
N LEU A 5 -17.74 -29.82 -9.56
CA LEU A 5 -16.60 -30.37 -10.29
C LEU A 5 -16.55 -31.89 -10.05
N ASP A 6 -16.61 -32.70 -11.10
CA ASP A 6 -16.46 -34.16 -10.99
C ASP A 6 -14.98 -34.54 -11.03
N LEU A 7 -14.47 -35.00 -9.89
CA LEU A 7 -13.07 -35.40 -9.70
C LEU A 7 -12.87 -36.93 -9.75
N SER A 8 -13.93 -37.71 -9.97
CA SER A 8 -13.89 -39.17 -9.94
C SER A 8 -13.01 -39.80 -11.03
N ARG A 9 -12.61 -39.02 -12.04
CA ARG A 9 -11.79 -39.46 -13.16
C ARG A 9 -10.29 -39.33 -12.93
N LEU A 10 -9.87 -38.74 -11.80
CA LEU A 10 -8.46 -38.60 -11.45
C LEU A 10 -7.91 -39.91 -10.87
N THR A 11 -6.72 -40.27 -11.31
CA THR A 11 -5.88 -41.26 -10.61
C THR A 11 -5.40 -40.71 -9.27
N GLU A 12 -4.90 -41.58 -8.39
CA GLU A 12 -4.38 -41.17 -7.08
C GLU A 12 -3.17 -40.24 -7.23
N GLU A 13 -2.30 -40.50 -8.21
CA GLU A 13 -1.14 -39.69 -8.54
C GLU A 13 -1.54 -38.29 -9.04
N GLU A 14 -2.54 -38.20 -9.92
CA GLU A 14 -3.06 -36.93 -10.42
C GLU A 14 -3.76 -36.15 -9.30
N ALA A 15 -4.55 -36.82 -8.46
CA ALA A 15 -5.22 -36.20 -7.32
C ALA A 15 -4.20 -35.63 -6.32
N LYS A 16 -3.12 -36.36 -6.03
CA LYS A 16 -2.02 -35.88 -5.18
C LYS A 16 -1.34 -34.66 -5.79
N HIS A 17 -1.05 -34.69 -7.09
CA HIS A 17 -0.43 -33.55 -7.76
C HIS A 17 -1.33 -32.31 -7.73
N VAL A 18 -2.63 -32.47 -7.99
CA VAL A 18 -3.62 -31.38 -7.90
C VAL A 18 -3.67 -30.82 -6.47
N TRP A 19 -3.64 -31.68 -5.45
CA TRP A 19 -3.59 -31.25 -4.05
C TRP A 19 -2.36 -30.38 -3.75
N GLU A 20 -1.17 -30.77 -4.22
CA GLU A 20 0.07 -30.00 -4.05
C GLU A 20 0.01 -28.63 -4.75
N VAL A 21 -0.68 -28.53 -5.89
CA VAL A 21 -0.93 -27.25 -6.57
C VAL A 21 -1.87 -26.37 -5.73
N ILE A 22 -2.98 -26.94 -5.25
CA ILE A 22 -3.97 -26.24 -4.42
C ILE A 22 -3.33 -25.72 -3.13
N GLN A 23 -2.52 -26.54 -2.45
CA GLN A 23 -1.85 -26.14 -1.21
C GLN A 23 -0.91 -24.95 -1.44
N ARG A 24 -0.13 -24.96 -2.52
CA ARG A 24 0.74 -23.82 -2.88
C ARG A 24 -0.06 -22.57 -3.24
N ASP A 25 -1.21 -22.71 -3.89
CA ASP A 25 -2.10 -21.59 -4.18
C ASP A 25 -2.67 -20.99 -2.89
N PHE A 26 -3.10 -21.82 -1.94
CA PHE A 26 -3.53 -21.36 -0.61
C PHE A 26 -2.42 -20.62 0.13
N ASP A 27 -1.20 -21.15 0.14
CA ASP A 27 -0.05 -20.50 0.79
C ASP A 27 0.27 -19.15 0.13
N LEU A 28 0.19 -19.07 -1.20
CA LEU A 28 0.38 -17.83 -1.95
C LEU A 28 -0.69 -16.79 -1.63
N ARG A 29 -1.97 -17.18 -1.60
CA ARG A 29 -3.10 -16.29 -1.25
C ARG A 29 -2.96 -15.77 0.17
N LYS A 30 -2.71 -16.65 1.14
CA LYS A 30 -2.52 -16.27 2.54
C LYS A 30 -1.38 -15.26 2.71
N LYS A 31 -0.24 -15.49 2.05
CA LYS A 31 0.90 -14.57 2.10
C LYS A 31 0.58 -13.21 1.48
N GLU A 32 -0.21 -13.19 0.41
CA GLU A 32 -0.65 -11.94 -0.21
C GLU A 32 -1.67 -11.20 0.67
N GLU A 33 -2.61 -11.90 1.30
CA GLU A 33 -3.55 -11.34 2.28
C GLU A 33 -2.80 -10.69 3.46
N GLU A 34 -1.82 -11.37 4.04
CA GLU A 34 -0.97 -10.84 5.11
C GLU A 34 -0.23 -9.57 4.65
N ARG A 35 0.40 -9.62 3.47
CA ARG A 35 1.12 -8.47 2.89
C ARG A 35 0.20 -7.27 2.65
N LEU A 36 -1.02 -7.50 2.16
CA LEU A 36 -2.03 -6.46 1.96
C LEU A 36 -2.55 -5.90 3.29
N GLY A 37 -2.78 -6.76 4.28
CA GLY A 37 -3.18 -6.38 5.63
C GLY A 37 -2.16 -5.44 6.29
N GLU A 38 -0.87 -5.76 6.17
CA GLU A 38 0.19 -4.88 6.66
C GLU A 38 0.17 -3.49 6.00
N ILE A 39 -0.09 -3.44 4.70
CA ILE A 39 -0.12 -2.16 3.97
C ILE A 39 -1.35 -1.35 4.35
N LYS A 40 -2.53 -1.98 4.48
CA LYS A 40 -3.75 -1.32 4.97
C LYS A 40 -3.51 -0.72 6.36
N SER A 41 -2.94 -1.49 7.29
CA SER A 41 -2.59 -1.01 8.63
C SER A 41 -1.60 0.16 8.60
N LYS A 42 -0.59 0.15 7.71
CA LYS A 42 0.35 1.28 7.53
C LYS A 42 -0.35 2.54 7.01
N ILE A 43 -1.30 2.40 6.09
CA ILE A 43 -2.11 3.53 5.58
C ILE A 43 -2.97 4.11 6.68
N GLU A 44 -3.68 3.27 7.45
CA GLU A 44 -4.53 3.71 8.57
C GLU A 44 -3.72 4.49 9.62
N LYS A 45 -2.56 3.97 10.03
CA LYS A 45 -1.65 4.67 10.96
C LYS A 45 -1.23 6.05 10.45
N GLU A 46 -0.98 6.18 9.15
CA GLU A 46 -0.63 7.47 8.53
C GLU A 46 -1.80 8.45 8.47
N GLU A 47 -3.05 7.98 8.35
CA GLU A 47 -4.23 8.84 8.46
C GLU A 47 -4.50 9.26 9.91
N THR A 48 -4.46 8.34 10.86
CA THR A 48 -4.59 8.69 12.29
C THR A 48 -3.53 9.70 12.70
N LYS A 49 -2.28 9.51 12.26
CA LYS A 49 -1.20 10.48 12.48
C LYS A 49 -1.54 11.85 11.89
N LYS A 50 -2.05 11.89 10.66
CA LYS A 50 -2.44 13.13 9.99
C LYS A 50 -3.59 13.82 10.73
N GLU A 51 -4.59 13.08 11.21
CA GLU A 51 -5.70 13.63 12.00
C GLU A 51 -5.22 14.25 13.31
N LEU A 52 -4.32 13.56 14.04
CA LEU A 52 -3.75 14.05 15.29
C LEU A 52 -2.89 15.31 15.10
N LEU A 53 -2.20 15.42 13.96
CA LEU A 53 -1.30 16.54 13.66
C LEU A 53 -1.96 17.68 12.87
N GLY A 54 -3.11 17.44 12.26
CA GLY A 54 -3.80 18.37 11.36
C GLY A 54 -4.29 19.65 12.02
N SER A 55 -4.32 19.70 13.36
CA SER A 55 -4.66 20.88 14.15
C SER A 55 -3.46 21.80 14.45
N GLN A 56 -2.22 21.41 14.09
CA GLN A 56 -0.99 22.15 14.43
C GLN A 56 -0.31 22.74 13.19
N SER A 57 -0.79 23.90 12.73
CA SER A 57 -0.29 24.62 11.54
C SER A 57 1.25 24.80 11.55
N ASN A 58 1.82 25.21 12.68
CA ASN A 58 3.25 25.52 12.82
C ASN A 58 4.18 24.31 12.59
N LEU A 59 3.72 23.09 12.92
CA LEU A 59 4.54 21.89 12.77
C LEU A 59 4.68 21.51 11.29
N THR A 60 3.58 21.62 10.54
CA THR A 60 3.53 21.22 9.13
C THR A 60 4.37 22.11 8.21
N ASP A 61 4.69 23.33 8.66
CA ASP A 61 5.53 24.26 7.91
C ASP A 61 7.03 24.06 8.11
N SER A 62 7.42 23.57 9.29
CA SER A 62 8.81 23.40 9.71
C SER A 62 9.29 21.95 9.62
N HIS A 63 8.38 20.96 9.60
CA HIS A 63 8.70 19.53 9.62
C HIS A 63 7.99 18.75 8.50
N CYS A 64 8.63 17.67 8.06
CA CYS A 64 7.99 16.69 7.18
C CYS A 64 6.82 16.02 7.91
N ILE A 65 5.60 16.08 7.36
CA ILE A 65 4.43 15.48 8.02
C ILE A 65 4.54 13.95 8.21
N ARG A 66 5.37 13.29 7.39
CA ARG A 66 5.53 11.83 7.37
C ARG A 66 6.55 11.34 8.38
N CYS A 67 7.78 11.87 8.38
CA CYS A 67 8.82 11.42 9.31
C CYS A 67 9.01 12.33 10.54
N LEU A 68 8.30 13.47 10.59
CA LEU A 68 8.42 14.50 11.63
C LEU A 68 9.83 15.05 11.82
N GLN A 69 10.71 14.87 10.83
CA GLN A 69 12.03 15.49 10.84
C GLN A 69 11.93 16.94 10.32
N PRO A 70 12.67 17.88 10.91
CA PRO A 70 12.67 19.27 10.48
C PRO A 70 13.20 19.39 9.06
N PHE A 71 12.62 20.32 8.29
CA PHE A 71 13.19 20.73 7.02
C PHE A 71 14.51 21.46 7.30
N LYS A 72 15.58 21.00 6.65
CA LYS A 72 16.89 21.64 6.67
C LYS A 72 17.21 22.11 5.27
N PHE A 73 17.68 23.35 5.14
CA PHE A 73 18.14 23.89 3.88
C PHE A 73 19.20 22.95 3.27
N LEU A 74 19.14 22.71 1.95
CA LEU A 74 20.01 21.84 1.14
C LEU A 74 19.87 20.31 1.29
N VAL A 75 19.69 19.76 2.50
CA VAL A 75 19.67 18.29 2.70
C VAL A 75 18.25 17.71 2.69
N ASN A 76 17.28 18.46 3.21
CA ASN A 76 15.88 18.04 3.35
C ASN A 76 14.93 19.10 2.77
N SER A 77 15.06 19.35 1.46
CA SER A 77 14.21 20.29 0.72
C SER A 77 12.73 19.97 0.91
N LYS A 78 11.93 21.00 1.24
CA LYS A 78 10.47 20.94 1.39
C LYS A 78 9.82 20.63 0.02
N ARG A 79 8.91 19.65 -0.02
CA ARG A 79 8.14 19.25 -1.22
C ARG A 79 6.67 19.12 -0.88
N GLN A 80 5.79 19.71 -1.68
CA GLN A 80 4.36 19.57 -1.48
C GLN A 80 3.84 18.35 -2.22
N CYS A 81 3.12 17.47 -1.51
CA CYS A 81 2.40 16.36 -2.14
C CYS A 81 1.24 16.89 -2.97
N MET A 82 1.13 16.48 -4.23
CA MET A 82 0.03 16.93 -5.10
C MET A 82 -1.34 16.39 -4.66
N ASP A 83 -1.38 15.19 -4.07
CA ASP A 83 -2.64 14.53 -3.71
C ASP A 83 -3.24 15.08 -2.42
N CYS A 84 -2.42 15.15 -1.35
CA CYS A 84 -2.90 15.59 -0.03
C CYS A 84 -2.49 17.01 0.37
N LYS A 85 -1.75 17.73 -0.49
CA LYS A 85 -1.28 19.12 -0.29
C LYS A 85 -0.37 19.36 0.93
N LEU A 86 0.00 18.32 1.66
CA LEU A 86 0.91 18.39 2.81
C LEU A 86 2.39 18.40 2.39
N TYR A 87 3.23 18.99 3.24
CA TYR A 87 4.67 19.07 3.00
C TYR A 87 5.45 17.85 3.50
N THR A 88 6.40 17.42 2.67
CA THR A 88 7.22 16.22 2.87
C THR A 88 8.69 16.48 2.53
N CYS A 89 9.59 15.67 3.08
CA CYS A 89 10.99 15.68 2.71
C CYS A 89 11.26 14.81 1.47
N LYS A 90 12.51 14.78 1.02
CA LYS A 90 12.92 14.00 -0.15
C LYS A 90 12.70 12.50 0.02
N THR A 91 12.94 11.95 1.20
CA THR A 91 12.87 10.51 1.44
C THR A 91 11.44 9.99 1.53
N CYS A 92 10.50 10.81 1.99
CA CYS A 92 9.07 10.48 2.14
C CYS A 92 8.21 10.83 0.90
N SER A 93 8.84 11.22 -0.21
CA SER A 93 8.16 11.58 -1.45
C SER A 93 8.87 11.01 -2.68
N ARG A 94 8.11 10.86 -3.77
CA ARG A 94 8.62 10.44 -5.08
C ARG A 94 8.06 11.37 -6.15
N TYR A 95 8.83 11.60 -7.20
CA TYR A 95 8.38 12.40 -8.34
C TYR A 95 7.53 11.52 -9.25
N ASN A 96 6.28 11.91 -9.46
CA ASN A 96 5.41 11.34 -10.46
C ASN A 96 5.72 12.01 -11.81
N LYS A 97 6.32 11.25 -12.73
CA LYS A 97 6.68 11.73 -14.07
C LYS A 97 5.47 12.04 -14.95
N LYS A 98 4.33 11.36 -14.74
CA LYS A 98 3.12 11.57 -15.56
C LYS A 98 2.45 12.90 -15.20
N GLU A 99 2.21 13.09 -13.91
CA GLU A 99 1.54 14.28 -13.36
C GLU A 99 2.50 15.44 -13.04
N HIS A 100 3.79 15.30 -13.39
CA HIS A 100 4.83 16.32 -13.22
C HIS A 100 4.95 16.92 -11.80
N GLY A 101 4.89 16.11 -10.75
CA GLY A 101 5.10 16.62 -9.40
C GLY A 101 5.29 15.58 -8.31
N TRP A 102 5.39 16.04 -7.06
CA TRP A 102 5.75 15.19 -5.93
C TRP A 102 4.53 14.54 -5.31
N VAL A 103 4.64 13.25 -4.98
CA VAL A 103 3.62 12.48 -4.26
C VAL A 103 4.27 11.84 -3.04
N CYS A 104 3.64 11.95 -1.88
CA CYS A 104 4.11 11.30 -0.67
C CYS A 104 3.88 9.78 -0.72
N ASP A 105 4.72 9.01 -0.03
CA ASP A 105 4.62 7.55 -0.06
C ASP A 105 3.22 7.01 0.33
N PRO A 106 2.54 7.54 1.37
CA PRO A 106 1.18 7.08 1.70
C PRO A 106 0.15 7.33 0.60
N CYS A 107 0.16 8.50 -0.06
CA CYS A 107 -0.77 8.78 -1.17
C CYS A 107 -0.50 7.86 -2.36
N ARG A 108 0.78 7.66 -2.72
CA ARG A 108 1.16 6.74 -3.79
C ARG A 108 0.70 5.32 -3.51
N ILE A 109 0.93 4.81 -2.30
CA ILE A 109 0.55 3.44 -1.91
C ILE A 109 -0.99 3.31 -1.89
N ARG A 110 -1.71 4.32 -1.38
CA ARG A 110 -3.18 4.35 -1.41
C ARG A 110 -3.73 4.23 -2.83
N SER A 111 -3.21 5.01 -3.77
CA SER A 111 -3.63 4.93 -5.18
C SER A 111 -3.34 3.56 -5.80
N LEU A 112 -2.22 2.91 -5.45
CA LEU A 112 -1.92 1.55 -5.91
C LEU A 112 -2.89 0.51 -5.33
N MET A 113 -3.33 0.70 -4.08
CA MET A 113 -4.30 -0.20 -3.45
C MET A 113 -5.72 -0.06 -4.03
N GLN A 114 -6.11 1.15 -4.44
CA GLN A 114 -7.42 1.41 -5.05
C GLN A 114 -7.53 0.95 -6.51
N ASN A 115 -6.41 0.94 -7.25
CA ASN A 115 -6.38 0.61 -8.68
C ASN A 115 -6.06 -0.86 -8.97
N LYS A 116 -5.96 -1.70 -7.95
CA LYS A 116 -5.86 -3.15 -8.14
C LYS A 116 -7.27 -3.74 -8.09
N PRO A 117 -7.77 -4.34 -9.19
CA PRO A 117 -8.93 -5.23 -9.11
C PRO A 117 -8.46 -6.48 -8.37
N TRP A 118 -8.58 -6.48 -7.05
CA TRP A 118 -8.54 -7.72 -6.30
C TRP A 118 -9.93 -8.32 -6.46
N HIS A 119 -9.97 -9.43 -7.21
CA HIS A 119 -11.15 -10.27 -7.30
C HIS A 119 -11.53 -10.69 -5.88
N ASP A 120 -12.58 -10.06 -5.35
CA ASP A 120 -13.43 -10.68 -4.34
C ASP A 120 -14.19 -11.80 -5.07
N ASP A 121 -13.56 -12.97 -5.19
CA ASP A 121 -14.21 -14.25 -5.52
C ASP A 121 -14.06 -15.21 -4.33
#